data_AF-H5ZW07-F1
#
_entry.id   AF-H5ZW07-F1
#
_cell.length_a   1.000
_cell.length_b   1.000
_cell.length_c   1.000
_cell.angle_alpha   90.00
_cell.angle_beta   90.00
_cell.angle_gamma   90.00
#
_symmetry.space_group_name_H-M   'P 1'
#
loop_
_entity.id
_entity.type
_entity.pdbx_description
1 polymer ?
#
loop_
_entity_poly.entity_id
_entity_poly.type
_entity_poly.pdbx_seq_one_letter_code
_entity_poly.pdbx_strand_id
1 'polypeptide(L)' 'AIRCGVSSDNVKNVIIWGNHSSTQYPDVYHAKVNLSGTEKAVYDAVKDDAWLKKEELTILT' A
#
# COMPACT_ATOMS: atom_id res chain seq x y z
N ALA A 1 5.69 -3.23 -0.36
CA ALA A 1 6.95 -3.93 -0.68
C ALA A 1 7.21 -5.07 0.29
N ILE A 2 7.59 -4.79 1.55
CA ILE A 2 7.94 -5.81 2.57
C ILE A 2 6.84 -6.86 2.76
N ARG A 3 5.58 -6.46 2.91
CA ARG A 3 4.44 -7.39 3.06
C ARG A 3 4.27 -8.36 1.90
N CYS A 4 4.66 -7.95 0.69
CA CYS A 4 4.54 -8.79 -0.51
C CYS A 4 5.87 -9.50 -0.86
N GLY A 5 6.94 -9.29 -0.10
CA GLY A 5 8.26 -9.87 -0.38
C GLY A 5 8.90 -9.36 -1.69
N VAL A 6 8.60 -8.13 -2.11
CA VAL A 6 9.09 -7.53 -3.37
C VAL A 6 9.93 -6.29 -3.14
N SER A 7 10.79 -5.92 -4.10
CA SER A 7 11.43 -4.60 -4.16
C SER A 7 10.39 -3.48 -4.19
N SER A 8 10.74 -2.31 -3.67
CA SER A 8 9.93 -1.08 -3.80
C SER A 8 9.63 -0.72 -5.26
N ASP A 9 10.54 -1.05 -6.18
CA ASP A 9 10.37 -0.78 -7.62
C ASP A 9 9.17 -1.53 -8.22
N ASN A 10 8.74 -2.61 -7.55
CA ASN A 10 7.58 -3.41 -7.96
C ASN A 10 6.26 -2.90 -7.36
N VAL A 11 6.26 -1.77 -6.65
CA VAL A 11 5.06 -1.13 -6.08
C VAL A 11 4.83 0.20 -6.78
N LYS A 12 3.62 0.44 -7.29
CA LYS A 12 3.28 1.72 -7.94
C LYS A 12 1.85 2.15 -7.68
N ASN A 13 1.54 3.39 -8.04
CA ASN A 13 0.22 4.01 -7.93
C ASN A 13 -0.30 4.12 -6.48
N VAL A 14 0.61 4.27 -5.52
CA VAL A 14 0.26 4.70 -4.16
C VAL A 14 -0.02 6.20 -4.20
N ILE A 15 -1.08 6.63 -3.50
CA ILE A 15 -1.48 8.03 -3.44
C ILE A 15 -1.47 8.46 -1.98
N ILE A 16 -0.94 9.66 -1.70
CA ILE A 16 -1.00 10.26 -0.37
C ILE A 16 -1.92 11.46 -0.45
N TRP A 17 -2.99 11.44 0.33
CA TRP A 17 -3.97 12.52 0.42
C TRP A 17 -3.78 13.33 1.70
N GLY A 18 -4.08 14.63 1.64
CA GLY A 18 -4.05 15.52 2.80
C GLY A 18 -2.75 16.30 2.95
N ASN A 19 -2.43 16.68 4.18
CA ASN A 19 -1.27 17.50 4.51
C ASN A 19 -0.06 16.62 4.88
N HIS A 20 1.16 17.15 4.75
CA HIS A 20 2.38 16.52 5.27
C HIS A 20 2.35 16.51 6.82
N SER A 21 1.62 15.57 7.39
CA SER A 21 1.39 15.43 8.83
C SER A 21 0.87 14.02 9.14
N SER A 22 0.69 13.71 10.42
CA SER A 22 0.09 12.44 10.85
C SER A 22 -1.36 12.24 10.41
N THR A 23 -2.05 13.29 9.93
CA THR A 23 -3.42 13.18 9.42
C THR A 23 -3.49 12.87 7.93
N GLN A 24 -2.35 12.61 7.27
CA GLN A 24 -2.36 12.16 5.88
C GLN A 24 -3.10 10.83 5.73
N TYR A 25 -3.69 10.62 4.56
CA TYR A 25 -4.37 9.38 4.20
C TYR A 25 -3.63 8.71 3.04
N PRO A 26 -2.83 7.66 3.31
CA PRO A 26 -2.21 6.87 2.25
C PRO A 26 -3.24 5.89 1.66
N ASP A 27 -3.63 6.18 0.41
CA ASP A 27 -4.54 5.36 -0.37
C ASP A 27 -3.78 4.24 -1.09
N VAL A 28 -4.13 3.00 -0.76
CA VAL A 28 -3.61 1.76 -1.35
C VAL A 28 -4.62 1.06 -2.28
N TYR A 29 -5.82 1.62 -2.45
CA TYR A 29 -6.87 1.05 -3.30
C TYR A 29 -6.49 1.06 -4.77
N HIS A 30 -5.83 2.12 -5.21
CA HIS A 30 -5.33 2.27 -6.57
C HIS A 30 -3.93 1.69 -6.79
N ALA A 31 -3.29 1.24 -5.70
CA ALA A 31 -1.93 0.74 -5.75
C ALA A 31 -1.87 -0.65 -6.40
N LYS A 32 -0.80 -0.86 -7.16
CA LYS A 32 -0.49 -2.13 -7.83
C LYS A 32 0.85 -2.65 -7.40
N VAL A 33 0.95 -3.97 -7.38
CA VAL A 33 2.16 -4.71 -7.05
C VAL A 33 2.47 -5.69 -8.18
N ASN A 34 3.71 -5.65 -8.67
CA ASN A 34 4.22 -6.67 -9.59
C ASN A 34 4.72 -7.88 -8.77
N LEU A 35 4.04 -9.00 -8.92
CA LEU A 35 4.43 -10.30 -8.36
C LEU A 35 4.89 -11.20 -9.51
N SER A 36 6.18 -11.51 -9.53
CA SER A 36 6.77 -12.44 -10.50
C SER A 36 6.41 -12.13 -11.96
N GLY A 37 6.40 -10.84 -12.33
CA GLY A 37 6.08 -10.38 -13.68
C GLY A 37 4.60 -10.09 -13.93
N THR A 38 3.70 -10.40 -12.98
CA THR A 38 2.26 -10.11 -13.11
C THR A 38 1.86 -8.97 -12.18
N GLU A 39 1.21 -7.94 -12.71
CA GLU A 39 0.60 -6.89 -11.88
C GLU A 39 -0.70 -7.36 -11.23
N LYS A 40 -0.82 -7.11 -9.94
CA LYS A 40 -2.03 -7.35 -9.15
C LYS A 40 -2.38 -6.12 -8.31
N ALA A 41 -3.66 -5.98 -7.95
CA ALA A 41 -4.06 -5.00 -6.96
C ALA A 41 -3.39 -5.32 -5.62
N VAL A 42 -3.07 -4.30 -4.82
CA VAL A 42 -2.44 -4.51 -3.51
C VAL A 42 -3.31 -5.37 -2.59
N TYR A 43 -4.63 -5.22 -2.66
CA TYR A 43 -5.59 -6.06 -1.92
C TYR A 43 -5.43 -7.55 -2.24
N ASP A 44 -5.33 -7.90 -3.53
CA ASP A 44 -5.15 -9.28 -3.98
C ASP A 44 -3.75 -9.85 -3.65
N ALA A 45 -2.74 -8.97 -3.62
CA ALA A 45 -1.36 -9.34 -3.34
C ALA A 45 -1.13 -9.60 -1.85
N VAL A 46 -1.69 -8.76 -0.97
CA VAL A 46 -1.50 -8.83 0.48
C VAL A 46 -2.48 -9.81 1.13
N LYS A 47 -3.72 -9.88 0.64
CA LYS A 47 -4.80 -10.74 1.18
C LYS A 47 -5.07 -10.57 2.68
N ASP A 48 -4.82 -9.38 3.20
CA ASP A 48 -5.08 -9.00 4.59
C ASP A 48 -5.82 -7.66 4.61
N ASP A 49 -7.13 -7.74 4.42
CA ASP A 49 -8.03 -6.59 4.44
C ASP A 49 -8.01 -5.85 5.77
N ALA A 50 -7.82 -6.57 6.88
CA ALA A 50 -7.80 -5.97 8.21
C ALA A 50 -6.55 -5.10 8.38
N TRP A 51 -5.40 -5.55 7.89
CA TRP A 51 -4.17 -4.76 7.89
C TRP A 51 -4.25 -3.57 6.93
N LEU A 52 -4.84 -3.74 5.75
CA LEU A 52 -4.99 -2.66 4.75
C LEU A 52 -6.03 -1.61 5.13
N LYS A 53 -7.09 -2.00 5.84
CA LYS A 53 -8.19 -1.11 6.26
C LYS A 53 -8.02 -0.56 7.67
N LYS A 54 -7.00 -0.99 8.43
CA LYS A 54 -6.75 -0.44 9.75
C LYS A 54 -6.53 1.06 9.61
N GLU A 55 -7.23 1.85 10.43
CA GLU A 55 -7.10 3.31 10.52
C GLU A 55 -5.66 3.78 10.80
N GLU A 56 -4.75 2.86 11.18
CA GLU A 56 -3.32 3.09 11.43
C GLU A 56 -2.39 2.89 10.21
N LEU A 57 -2.85 3.21 9.00
CA LEU A 57 -1.87 3.71 8.03
C LEU A 57 -1.38 5.13 8.39
N THR A 58 -1.95 5.73 9.45
CA THR A 58 -1.32 6.79 10.25
C THR A 58 0.09 6.40 10.62
N ILE A 59 1.04 7.18 10.13
CA ILE A 59 2.46 7.04 10.45
C ILE A 59 2.60 7.14 11.97
N LEU A 60 2.88 6.02 12.64
CA LEU A 60 3.55 6.04 13.92
C LEU A 60 4.97 6.56 13.64
N THR A 61 5.27 7.73 14.20
CA THR A 61 6.64 8.20 14.42
C THR A 61 7.47 7.15 15.14
#